data_AF-A0A8C6N4R6-F1
#
_entry.id   AF-A0A8C6N4R6-F1
#
_cell.length_a   1.000
_cell.length_b   1.000
_cell.length_c   1.000
_cell.angle_alpha   90.00
_cell.angle_beta   90.00
_cell.angle_gamma   90.00
#
_symmetry.space_group_name_H-M   'P 1'
#
loop_
_entity.id
_entity.type
_entity.pdbx_description
1 polymer ?
#
loop_
_entity_poly.entity_id
_entity_poly.type
_entity_poly.pdbx_seq_one_letter_code
_entity_poly.pdbx_strand_id
1 'polypeptide(L)'
;MDTVCIAVIGAGVIGLSTAACISQLVRGCTVTVISDRFTPDTTSNVAAGMLIPHTYSAFAFLHDLSDTPVPTQKRWFRETFEHLSEIAKSAEAADAGVHLVSGWQIFRSIPTEEVPFWADVVLGFRKMTEAELKRFPQYVFGQAFTTLKCETSAYLPWLER
;
A
#
# COMPACT_ATOMS: atom_id res chain seq x y z
N MET A 1 5.43 -29.33 -22.95
CA MET A 1 5.19 -29.08 -21.52
C MET A 1 3.76 -28.63 -21.41
N ASP A 2 2.95 -29.28 -20.59
CA ASP A 2 1.54 -28.95 -20.45
C ASP A 2 1.41 -27.62 -19.71
N THR A 3 0.59 -26.72 -20.25
CA THR A 3 0.36 -25.39 -19.70
C THR A 3 -0.39 -25.50 -18.36
N VAL A 4 0.09 -24.82 -17.33
CA VAL A 4 -0.56 -24.78 -16.01
C VAL A 4 -1.67 -23.72 -16.05
N CYS A 5 -2.94 -24.12 -15.90
CA CYS A 5 -4.06 -23.18 -15.81
C CYS A 5 -4.29 -22.76 -14.35
N ILE A 6 -4.25 -21.46 -14.06
CA ILE A 6 -4.41 -20.87 -12.73
C ILE A 6 -5.60 -19.91 -12.75
N ALA A 7 -6.52 -20.08 -11.82
CA ALA A 7 -7.63 -19.14 -11.62
C ALA A 7 -7.36 -18.27 -10.39
N VAL A 8 -7.49 -16.95 -10.53
CA VAL A 8 -7.44 -15.99 -9.42
C VAL A 8 -8.85 -15.42 -9.22
N ILE A 9 -9.37 -15.51 -8.00
CA ILE A 9 -10.71 -15.03 -7.68
C ILE A 9 -10.63 -13.61 -7.10
N GLY A 10 -11.26 -12.67 -7.79
CA GLY A 10 -11.35 -11.25 -7.41
C GLY A 10 -10.47 -10.33 -8.26
N ALA A 11 -11.04 -9.21 -8.70
CA ALA A 11 -10.37 -8.19 -9.53
C ALA A 11 -10.07 -6.88 -8.77
N GLY A 12 -9.95 -6.95 -7.44
CA GLY A 12 -9.41 -5.83 -6.64
C GLY A 12 -7.88 -5.79 -6.70
N VAL A 13 -7.27 -4.83 -5.98
CA VAL A 13 -5.82 -4.61 -6.00
C VAL A 13 -5.01 -5.86 -5.63
N ILE A 14 -5.50 -6.67 -4.69
CA ILE A 14 -4.83 -7.90 -4.28
C ILE A 14 -4.92 -8.97 -5.35
N GLY A 15 -6.10 -9.17 -5.94
CA GLY A 15 -6.31 -10.20 -6.97
C GLY A 15 -5.52 -9.90 -8.25
N LEU A 16 -5.59 -8.66 -8.75
CA LEU A 16 -4.86 -8.27 -9.96
C LEU A 16 -3.33 -8.28 -9.76
N SER A 17 -2.83 -7.75 -8.64
CA SER A 17 -1.38 -7.80 -8.36
C SER A 17 -0.88 -9.24 -8.19
N THR A 18 -1.67 -10.11 -7.57
CA THR A 18 -1.34 -11.54 -7.45
C THR A 18 -1.33 -12.22 -8.82
N ALA A 19 -2.30 -11.94 -9.69
CA ALA A 19 -2.33 -12.45 -11.05
C ALA A 19 -1.08 -12.02 -11.85
N ALA A 20 -0.68 -10.75 -11.73
CA ALA A 20 0.54 -10.22 -12.34
C ALA A 20 1.81 -10.89 -11.80
N CYS A 21 1.93 -11.08 -10.48
CA CYS A 21 3.07 -11.79 -9.90
C CYS A 21 3.13 -13.26 -10.37
N ILE A 22 1.99 -13.96 -10.43
CA ILE A 22 1.94 -15.35 -10.89
C ILE A 22 2.37 -15.44 -12.36
N SER A 23 1.88 -14.56 -13.23
CA SER A 23 2.20 -14.59 -14.67
C SER A 23 3.70 -14.35 -14.92
N GLN A 24 4.35 -13.54 -14.09
CA GLN A 24 5.79 -13.26 -14.16
C GLN A 24 6.65 -14.39 -13.58
N LEU A 25 6.20 -15.04 -12.50
CA LEU A 25 7.00 -16.02 -11.75
C LEU A 25 6.80 -17.46 -12.21
N VAL A 26 5.61 -17.82 -12.70
CA VAL A 26 5.28 -19.20 -13.08
C VAL A 26 5.39 -19.38 -14.59
N ARG A 27 6.45 -20.08 -15.03
CA ARG A 27 6.66 -20.36 -16.46
C ARG A 27 5.61 -21.31 -17.02
N GLY A 28 5.13 -21.00 -18.24
CA GLY A 28 4.18 -21.86 -18.95
C GLY A 28 2.81 -21.92 -18.28
N CYS A 29 2.40 -20.86 -17.57
CA CYS A 29 1.06 -20.76 -17.01
C CYS A 29 0.10 -19.95 -17.89
N THR A 30 -1.19 -20.14 -17.67
CA THR A 30 -2.27 -19.27 -18.14
C THR A 30 -3.06 -18.85 -16.91
N VAL A 31 -3.10 -17.55 -16.64
CA VAL A 31 -3.82 -16.98 -15.49
C VAL A 31 -5.16 -16.44 -15.96
N THR A 32 -6.24 -16.85 -15.32
CA THR A 32 -7.60 -16.31 -15.55
C THR A 32 -8.07 -15.63 -14.27
N VAL A 33 -8.40 -14.35 -14.35
CA VAL A 33 -9.04 -13.61 -13.24
C VAL A 33 -10.55 -13.77 -13.37
N ILE A 34 -11.20 -14.25 -12.32
CA ILE A 34 -12.66 -14.43 -12.25
C ILE A 34 -13.18 -13.56 -11.12
N SER A 35 -14.09 -12.66 -11.43
CA SER A 35 -14.66 -11.74 -10.45
C SER A 35 -16.11 -11.40 -10.81
N ASP A 36 -16.94 -11.15 -9.81
CA ASP A 36 -18.29 -10.61 -9.99
C ASP A 36 -18.27 -9.10 -10.29
N ARG A 37 -17.21 -8.41 -9.86
CA ARG A 37 -16.97 -6.98 -10.08
C ARG A 37 -15.54 -6.71 -10.55
N PHE A 38 -15.40 -5.75 -11.45
CA PHE A 38 -14.13 -5.22 -11.94
C PHE A 38 -14.09 -3.71 -11.68
N THR A 39 -13.00 -3.03 -12.05
CA THR A 39 -12.97 -1.56 -12.03
C THR A 39 -14.13 -1.00 -12.85
N PRO A 40 -14.87 0.02 -12.36
CA PRO A 40 -14.61 0.83 -11.16
C PRO A 40 -15.32 0.37 -9.87
N ASP A 41 -15.92 -0.82 -9.86
CA ASP A 41 -16.89 -1.25 -8.83
C ASP A 41 -16.29 -2.17 -7.75
N THR A 42 -15.00 -2.01 -7.45
CA THR A 42 -14.33 -2.77 -6.37
C THR A 42 -14.12 -1.92 -5.11
N THR A 43 -13.95 -2.56 -3.94
CA THR A 43 -13.53 -1.86 -2.71
C THR A 43 -12.21 -1.12 -2.90
N SER A 44 -11.32 -1.63 -3.77
CA SER A 44 -10.07 -0.97 -4.07
C SER A 44 -10.29 0.39 -4.74
N ASN A 45 -11.29 0.55 -5.63
CA ASN A 45 -11.56 1.82 -6.31
C ASN A 45 -12.01 2.96 -5.39
N VAL A 46 -12.54 2.64 -4.20
CA VAL A 46 -12.96 3.64 -3.19
C VAL A 46 -11.89 3.90 -2.12
N ALA A 47 -10.77 3.17 -2.16
CA ALA A 47 -9.69 3.35 -1.20
C ALA A 47 -8.98 4.70 -1.39
N ALA A 48 -8.52 5.31 -0.29
CA ALA A 48 -7.80 6.59 -0.34
C ALA A 48 -6.43 6.50 -1.04
N GLY A 49 -5.86 5.29 -1.18
CA GLY A 49 -4.62 5.04 -1.92
C GLY A 49 -3.32 5.39 -1.19
N MET A 50 -3.38 5.95 0.02
CA MET A 50 -2.19 6.29 0.80
C MET A 50 -1.46 5.05 1.31
N LEU A 51 -0.17 4.95 1.00
CA LEU A 51 0.67 3.85 1.48
C LEU A 51 1.18 4.16 2.90
N ILE A 52 0.35 3.85 3.89
CA ILE A 52 0.67 3.99 5.32
C ILE A 52 0.25 2.67 5.99
N PRO A 53 1.19 1.91 6.58
CA PRO A 53 0.86 0.61 7.12
C PRO A 53 0.34 0.76 8.56
N HIS A 54 -0.76 0.08 8.84
CA HIS A 54 -1.26 -0.13 10.20
C HIS A 54 -0.69 -1.44 10.75
N THR A 55 -0.46 -1.52 12.07
CA THR A 55 -0.17 -2.81 12.69
C THR A 55 -1.41 -3.70 12.59
N TYR A 56 -1.24 -4.95 12.15
CA TYR A 56 -2.40 -5.85 12.02
C TYR A 56 -3.06 -6.19 13.36
N SER A 57 -2.32 -6.07 14.47
CA SER A 57 -2.87 -6.16 15.82
C SER A 57 -3.90 -5.06 16.13
N ALA A 58 -3.87 -3.92 15.42
CA ALA A 58 -4.91 -2.88 15.54
C ALA A 58 -6.26 -3.34 14.93
N PHE A 59 -6.28 -4.43 14.16
CA PHE A 59 -7.48 -5.05 13.61
C PHE A 59 -7.82 -6.38 14.30
N ALA A 60 -7.47 -6.56 15.58
CA ALA A 60 -7.66 -7.80 16.34
C ALA A 60 -9.10 -8.37 16.36
N PHE A 61 -10.11 -7.61 15.95
CA PHE A 61 -11.47 -8.11 15.72
C PHE A 61 -11.57 -9.04 14.48
N LEU A 62 -10.59 -8.98 13.58
CA LEU A 62 -10.37 -9.94 12.50
C LEU A 62 -9.43 -11.02 13.05
N HIS A 63 -10.03 -12.05 13.66
CA HIS A 63 -9.39 -13.13 14.43
C HIS A 63 -8.18 -13.84 13.78
N ASP A 64 -7.92 -13.63 12.48
CA ASP A 64 -6.87 -14.32 11.70
C ASP A 64 -5.66 -13.41 11.37
N LEU A 65 -5.78 -12.09 11.56
CA LEU A 65 -4.70 -11.13 11.22
C LEU A 65 -3.80 -10.77 12.40
N SER A 66 -4.20 -11.09 13.64
CA SER A 66 -3.42 -10.79 14.85
C SER A 66 -2.08 -11.52 14.93
N ASP A 67 -1.92 -12.61 14.19
CA ASP A 67 -0.77 -13.50 14.31
C ASP A 67 0.36 -13.17 13.32
N THR A 68 0.15 -12.23 12.41
CA THR A 68 1.21 -11.83 11.47
C THR A 68 2.29 -11.04 12.20
N PRO A 69 3.54 -11.53 12.30
CA PRO A 69 4.58 -10.83 13.04
C PRO A 69 4.92 -9.47 12.40
N VAL A 70 5.20 -8.46 13.23
CA VAL A 70 5.61 -7.12 12.77
C VAL A 70 6.77 -7.16 11.76
N PRO A 71 7.82 -7.99 11.91
CA PRO A 71 8.87 -8.11 10.90
C PRO A 71 8.36 -8.54 9.52
N THR A 72 7.34 -9.40 9.46
CA THR A 72 6.70 -9.83 8.20
C THR A 72 5.90 -8.69 7.60
N GLN A 73 5.09 -7.99 8.39
CA GLN A 73 4.33 -6.82 7.92
C GLN A 73 5.27 -5.73 7.37
N LYS A 74 6.40 -5.49 8.07
CA LYS A 74 7.44 -4.56 7.63
C LYS A 74 8.07 -4.96 6.30
N ARG A 75 8.35 -6.26 6.12
CA ARG A 75 8.91 -6.78 4.87
C ARG A 75 7.94 -6.54 3.70
N TRP A 76 6.67 -6.92 3.84
CA TRP A 76 5.66 -6.68 2.79
C TRP A 76 5.49 -5.19 2.47
N PHE A 77 5.48 -4.35 3.51
CA PHE A 77 5.45 -2.91 3.32
C PHE A 77 6.65 -2.40 2.53
N ARG A 78 7.86 -2.85 2.87
CA ARG A 78 9.10 -2.47 2.17
C ARG A 78 9.08 -2.91 0.71
N GLU A 79 8.76 -4.17 0.44
CA GLU A 79 8.70 -4.71 -0.93
C GLU A 79 7.67 -3.95 -1.77
N THR A 80 6.51 -3.62 -1.19
CA THR A 80 5.47 -2.81 -1.85
C THR A 80 5.94 -1.38 -2.09
N PHE A 81 6.60 -0.75 -1.10
CA PHE A 81 7.12 0.61 -1.20
C PHE A 81 8.18 0.72 -2.29
N GLU A 82 9.10 -0.24 -2.35
CA GLU A 82 10.14 -0.32 -3.37
C GLU A 82 9.53 -0.48 -4.77
N HIS A 83 8.62 -1.44 -4.95
CA HIS A 83 7.93 -1.66 -6.22
C HIS A 83 7.21 -0.40 -6.72
N LEU A 84 6.39 0.22 -5.88
CA LEU A 84 5.65 1.44 -6.23
C LEU A 84 6.59 2.65 -6.41
N SER A 85 7.72 2.70 -5.70
CA SER A 85 8.74 3.73 -5.92
C SER A 85 9.35 3.63 -7.31
N GLU A 86 9.60 2.42 -7.82
CA GLU A 86 10.13 2.24 -9.18
C GLU A 86 9.10 2.64 -10.23
N ILE A 87 7.81 2.33 -10.03
CA ILE A 87 6.73 2.81 -10.91
C ILE A 87 6.68 4.34 -10.90
N ALA A 88 6.73 4.96 -9.72
CA ALA A 88 6.67 6.43 -9.57
C ALA A 88 7.86 7.16 -10.23
N LYS A 89 8.99 6.49 -10.43
CA LYS A 89 10.18 7.03 -11.14
C LYS A 89 10.14 6.77 -12.65
N SER A 90 9.22 5.94 -13.12
CA SER A 90 9.13 5.52 -14.52
C SER A 90 8.30 6.48 -15.36
N ALA A 91 8.37 6.33 -16.68
CA ALA A 91 7.50 7.06 -17.60
C ALA A 91 6.01 6.69 -17.46
N GLU A 92 5.70 5.54 -16.85
CA GLU A 92 4.34 5.02 -16.67
C GLU A 92 3.69 5.52 -15.37
N ALA A 93 4.39 6.31 -14.55
CA ALA A 93 3.90 6.77 -13.25
C ALA A 93 2.50 7.42 -13.32
N ALA A 94 2.28 8.25 -14.35
CA ALA A 94 1.01 8.93 -14.57
C ALA A 94 -0.12 7.96 -14.96
N ASP A 95 0.16 7.03 -15.87
CA ASP A 95 -0.77 6.01 -16.33
C ASP A 95 -1.14 5.03 -15.21
N ALA A 96 -0.17 4.63 -14.40
CA ALA A 96 -0.36 3.76 -13.24
C ALA A 96 -0.99 4.49 -12.05
N GLY A 97 -1.04 5.83 -12.05
CA GLY A 97 -1.57 6.62 -10.94
C GLY A 97 -0.74 6.53 -9.65
N VAL A 98 0.57 6.30 -9.76
CA VAL A 98 1.47 6.14 -8.60
C VAL A 98 2.37 7.37 -8.47
N HIS A 99 2.32 8.04 -7.33
CA HIS A 99 3.09 9.27 -7.12
C HIS A 99 3.53 9.47 -5.66
N LEU A 100 4.63 10.21 -5.47
CA LEU A 100 5.11 10.58 -4.14
C LEU A 100 4.26 11.71 -3.55
N VAL A 101 3.96 11.60 -2.26
CA VAL A 101 3.18 12.57 -1.48
C VAL A 101 3.86 12.83 -0.14
N SER A 102 4.04 14.10 0.19
CA SER A 102 4.61 14.53 1.47
C SER A 102 3.51 15.07 2.37
N GLY A 103 3.59 14.78 3.67
CA GLY A 103 2.57 15.23 4.60
C GLY A 103 2.93 15.03 6.07
N TRP A 104 1.92 15.22 6.91
CA TRP A 104 2.02 15.03 8.35
C TRP A 104 0.98 14.03 8.84
N GLN A 105 1.39 13.20 9.81
CA GLN A 105 0.48 12.44 10.65
C GLN A 105 0.46 13.09 12.04
N ILE A 106 -0.71 13.57 12.48
CA ILE A 106 -0.88 14.38 13.70
C ILE A 106 -1.69 13.64 14.76
N PHE A 107 -1.33 13.84 16.03
CA PHE A 107 -1.90 13.10 17.17
C PHE A 107 -2.34 14.04 18.29
N ARG A 108 -3.52 13.78 18.86
CA ARG A 108 -4.07 14.54 20.00
C ARG A 108 -3.37 14.21 21.33
N SER A 109 -2.69 13.08 21.39
CA SER A 109 -1.85 12.63 22.50
C SER A 109 -0.53 12.09 21.95
N ILE A 110 0.53 12.09 22.76
CA ILE A 110 1.80 11.48 22.37
C ILE A 110 1.59 9.95 22.27
N PRO A 111 1.87 9.31 21.13
CA PRO A 111 1.72 7.86 20.98
C PRO A 111 2.77 7.12 21.82
N THR A 112 2.43 5.90 22.27
CA THR A 112 3.36 5.05 23.03
C THR A 112 4.63 4.73 22.25
N GLU A 113 4.49 4.47 20.95
CA GLU A 113 5.60 4.34 20.02
C GLU A 113 5.69 5.60 19.15
N GLU A 114 6.65 6.47 19.45
CA GLU A 114 6.86 7.71 18.70
C GLU A 114 7.53 7.48 17.33
N VAL A 115 8.24 6.37 17.18
CA VAL A 115 8.86 5.93 15.93
C VAL A 115 8.21 4.60 15.52
N PRO A 116 7.34 4.59 14.51
CA PRO A 116 6.68 3.37 14.09
C PRO A 116 7.64 2.41 13.39
N PHE A 117 7.29 1.11 13.36
CA PHE A 117 8.14 0.05 12.80
C PHE A 117 8.57 0.24 11.33
N TRP A 118 7.85 1.09 10.59
CA TRP A 118 8.03 1.38 9.17
C TRP A 118 8.76 2.71 8.88
N ALA A 119 9.18 3.45 9.92
CA ALA A 119 9.79 4.77 9.80
C ALA A 119 11.05 4.80 8.90
N ASP A 120 11.83 3.72 8.90
CA ASP A 120 13.05 3.56 8.09
C ASP A 120 12.78 3.16 6.63
N VAL A 121 11.53 2.86 6.28
CA VAL A 121 11.14 2.48 4.91
C VAL A 121 10.65 3.69 4.12
N VAL A 122 9.88 4.57 4.75
CA VAL A 122 9.40 5.81 4.11
C VAL A 122 10.51 6.86 4.00
N LEU A 123 10.29 7.87 3.16
CA LEU A 123 11.32 8.87 2.89
C LEU A 123 11.25 10.02 3.91
N GLY A 124 12.38 10.32 4.55
CA GLY A 124 12.55 11.50 5.38
C GLY A 124 11.70 11.53 6.65
N PHE A 125 11.41 10.37 7.25
CA PHE A 125 10.66 10.31 8.51
C PHE A 125 11.34 11.11 9.62
N ARG A 126 10.55 11.96 10.28
CA ARG A 126 10.97 12.71 11.47
C ARG A 126 9.76 13.13 12.30
N LYS A 127 10.02 13.57 13.54
CA LYS A 127 9.03 14.31 14.32
C LYS A 127 8.81 15.70 13.70
N MET A 128 7.61 16.23 13.83
CA MET A 128 7.31 17.61 13.49
C MET A 128 8.06 18.56 14.42
N THR A 129 8.52 19.67 13.87
CA THR A 129 9.05 20.79 14.65
C THR A 129 7.90 21.52 15.37
N GLU A 130 8.23 22.29 16.40
CA GLU A 130 7.24 23.12 17.10
C GLU A 130 6.54 24.10 16.15
N ALA A 131 7.28 24.67 15.18
CA ALA A 131 6.74 25.58 14.17
C ALA A 131 5.72 24.91 13.25
N GLU A 132 5.97 23.66 12.85
CA GLU A 132 5.01 22.88 12.06
C GLU A 132 3.77 22.50 12.88
N LEU A 133 3.96 22.10 14.15
CA LEU A 133 2.86 21.68 15.01
C LEU A 133 1.92 22.84 15.37
N LYS A 134 2.42 24.08 15.45
CA LYS A 134 1.61 25.31 15.66
C LYS A 134 0.49 25.49 14.64
N ARG A 135 0.58 24.84 13.47
CA ARG A 135 -0.48 24.83 12.44
C ARG A 135 -1.71 24.01 12.84
N PHE A 136 -1.57 23.13 13.82
CA PHE A 136 -2.58 22.18 14.26
C PHE A 136 -2.85 22.34 15.77
N PRO A 137 -3.51 23.42 16.21
CA PRO A 137 -3.58 23.82 17.62
C PRO A 137 -4.27 22.82 18.56
N GLN A 138 -5.02 21.85 18.02
CA GLN A 138 -5.67 20.78 18.81
C GLN A 138 -4.81 19.52 18.96
N TYR A 139 -3.59 19.51 18.43
CA TYR A 139 -2.72 18.35 18.34
C TYR A 139 -1.40 18.64 19.07
N VAL A 140 -0.88 17.63 19.77
CA VAL A 140 0.28 17.78 20.68
C VAL A 140 1.52 17.04 20.20
N PHE A 141 1.38 16.20 19.17
CA PHE A 141 2.47 15.45 18.56
C PHE A 141 2.21 15.28 17.07
N GLY A 142 3.28 15.15 16.29
CA GLY A 142 3.15 14.84 14.88
C GLY A 142 4.43 14.33 14.26
N GLN A 143 4.27 13.63 13.14
CA GLN A 143 5.34 13.03 12.34
C GLN A 143 5.24 13.60 10.92
N ALA A 144 6.38 13.85 10.29
CA ALA A 144 6.49 14.31 8.92
C ALA A 144 7.27 13.26 8.11
N PHE A 145 6.78 12.93 6.92
CA PHE A 145 7.43 12.00 6.00
C PHE A 145 6.85 12.15 4.58
N THR A 146 7.56 11.59 3.61
CA THR A 146 7.11 11.40 2.25
C THR A 146 6.83 9.91 2.02
N THR A 147 5.65 9.60 1.51
CA THR A 147 5.23 8.24 1.13
C THR A 147 4.68 8.24 -0.30
N LEU A 148 4.10 7.12 -0.73
CA LEU A 148 3.45 6.97 -2.03
C LEU A 148 1.93 7.02 -1.86
N LYS A 149 1.27 7.58 -2.89
CA LYS A 149 -0.15 7.40 -3.13
C LYS A 149 -0.31 6.57 -4.41
N CYS A 150 -1.15 5.55 -4.34
CA CYS A 150 -1.54 4.71 -5.46
C CYS A 150 -3.03 4.90 -5.73
N GLU A 151 -3.36 5.59 -6.82
CA GLU A 151 -4.73 5.82 -7.29
C GLU A 151 -5.25 4.54 -7.94
N THR A 152 -5.93 3.70 -7.17
CA THR A 152 -6.44 2.40 -7.63
C THR A 152 -7.38 2.51 -8.83
N SER A 153 -8.07 3.64 -9.02
CA SER A 153 -8.87 3.89 -10.23
C SER A 153 -8.04 3.92 -11.52
N ALA A 154 -6.75 4.25 -11.45
CA ALA A 154 -5.81 4.20 -12.57
C ALA A 154 -4.93 2.94 -12.50
N TYR A 155 -4.48 2.55 -11.30
CA TYR A 155 -3.58 1.42 -11.10
C TYR A 155 -4.21 0.08 -11.49
N LEU A 156 -5.50 -0.14 -11.21
CA LEU A 156 -6.15 -1.42 -11.55
C LEU A 156 -6.26 -1.62 -13.07
N PRO A 157 -6.77 -0.65 -13.87
CA PRO A 157 -6.69 -0.76 -15.33
C PRO A 157 -5.27 -0.91 -15.86
N TRP A 158 -4.27 -0.30 -15.22
CA TRP A 158 -2.86 -0.45 -15.62
C TRP A 158 -2.35 -1.88 -15.39
N LEU A 159 -2.72 -2.54 -14.28
CA LEU A 159 -2.40 -3.95 -14.01
C LEU A 159 -3.08 -4.94 -14.96
N GLU A 160 -4.19 -4.55 -15.60
CA GLU A 160 -4.93 -5.39 -16.54
C GLU A 160 -4.34 -5.36 -17.96
N ARG A 161 -3.40 -4.44 -18.25
CA ARG A 161 -2.72 -4.34 -19.56
C ARG A 161 -1.65 -5.42 -19.72
#